data_AF-A0A5S3W706-F1
#
_entry.id   AF-A0A5S3W706-F1
#
_cell.length_a   1.000
_cell.length_b   1.000
_cell.length_c   1.000
_cell.angle_alpha   90.00
_cell.angle_beta   90.00
_cell.angle_gamma   90.00
#
_symmetry.space_group_name_H-M   'P 1'
#
loop_
_entity.id
_entity.type
_entity.pdbx_description
1 polymer ?
#
loop_
_entity_poly.entity_id
_entity_poly.type
_entity_poly.pdbx_seq_one_letter_code
_entity_poly.pdbx_strand_id
1 'polypeptide(L)'
;MIDWWFGWHYLESQRYKLWHPRCHVANKAEKMISDDPNLSDREKYLNNPNYVTEYIGSKLQDILITFSEPATFFDTSQFKNANIGTAICGSIGLQKFPLNFAKLIHLIRETEDGCEMRSRFWLGKPEIRGLDANGAVNQIAGAKFFAKNSVSIEMGKELYVHCAMEMNHLSSFLPELYNDYHDNKQ
;
A
#
# COMPACT_ATOMS: atom_id res chain seq x y z
N MET A 1 0.49 5.19 14.69
CA MET A 1 -0.48 4.08 14.48
C MET A 1 -0.49 3.59 13.04
N ILE A 2 -0.74 4.43 12.04
CA ILE A 2 -0.77 3.99 10.63
C ILE A 2 0.60 3.49 10.16
N ASP A 3 1.68 4.26 10.33
CA ASP A 3 3.02 3.78 9.92
C ASP A 3 3.39 2.46 10.63
N TRP A 4 3.10 2.36 11.93
CA TRP A 4 3.28 1.12 12.71
C TRP A 4 2.56 -0.07 12.08
N TRP A 5 1.28 0.10 11.70
CA TRP A 5 0.50 -0.97 11.05
C TRP A 5 1.23 -1.49 9.81
N PHE A 6 1.70 -0.59 8.93
CA PHE A 6 2.43 -0.94 7.70
C PHE A 6 3.80 -1.58 7.97
N GLY A 7 4.45 -1.24 9.08
CA GLY A 7 5.66 -1.91 9.58
C GLY A 7 5.40 -3.25 10.27
N TRP A 8 4.17 -3.55 10.69
CA TRP A 8 3.81 -4.68 11.56
C TRP A 8 3.05 -5.81 10.87
N HIS A 9 2.14 -5.48 9.94
CA HIS A 9 1.14 -6.43 9.43
C HIS A 9 1.73 -7.52 8.51
N TYR A 10 2.92 -7.31 7.93
CA TYR A 10 3.52 -8.26 7.00
C TYR A 10 4.31 -9.37 7.70
N LEU A 11 4.50 -9.28 9.03
CA LEU A 11 5.30 -10.26 9.77
C LEU A 11 4.64 -11.64 9.77
N GLU A 12 3.31 -11.69 9.83
CA GLU A 12 2.51 -12.91 9.84
C GLU A 12 1.25 -12.72 9.00
N SER A 13 0.89 -13.70 8.16
CA SER A 13 -0.29 -13.59 7.29
C SER A 13 -1.60 -13.46 8.08
N GLN A 14 -1.64 -13.96 9.32
CA GLN A 14 -2.76 -13.82 10.25
C GLN A 14 -2.99 -12.35 10.61
N ARG A 15 -1.93 -11.56 10.80
CA ARG A 15 -2.01 -10.12 11.06
C ARG A 15 -2.60 -9.39 9.86
N TYR A 16 -2.10 -9.68 8.67
CA TYR A 16 -2.64 -9.12 7.43
C TYR A 16 -4.12 -9.47 7.23
N LYS A 17 -4.52 -10.69 7.62
CA LYS A 17 -5.92 -11.13 7.56
C LYS A 17 -6.86 -10.35 8.49
N LEU A 18 -6.38 -9.80 9.62
CA LEU A 18 -7.20 -8.94 10.48
C LEU A 18 -7.72 -7.72 9.72
N TRP A 19 -6.93 -7.17 8.80
CA TRP A 19 -7.29 -5.99 8.03
C TRP A 19 -8.54 -6.21 7.17
N HIS A 20 -8.56 -7.29 6.40
CA HIS A 20 -9.69 -7.67 5.56
C HIS A 20 -9.95 -9.18 5.67
N PRO A 21 -10.71 -9.64 6.68
CA PRO A 21 -10.85 -11.06 7.02
C PRO A 21 -11.37 -11.98 5.91
N ARG A 22 -12.13 -11.40 4.97
CA ARG A 22 -12.72 -12.10 3.82
C ARG A 22 -11.81 -12.16 2.59
N CYS A 23 -10.83 -11.27 2.45
CA CYS A 23 -10.09 -11.07 1.19
C CYS A 23 -8.59 -11.29 1.32
N HIS A 24 -7.99 -10.93 2.46
CA HIS A 24 -6.56 -11.08 2.68
C HIS A 24 -6.20 -12.53 2.98
N VAL A 25 -5.27 -13.08 2.20
CA VAL A 25 -4.80 -14.48 2.34
C VAL A 25 -3.41 -14.52 2.92
N ALA A 26 -2.45 -13.84 2.28
CA ALA A 26 -1.06 -13.84 2.71
C ALA A 26 -0.38 -12.52 2.39
N ASN A 27 0.59 -12.16 3.22
CA ASN A 27 1.51 -11.07 3.00
C ASN A 27 2.87 -11.42 3.59
N LYS A 28 3.93 -11.01 2.91
CA LYS A 28 5.30 -11.18 3.35
C LYS A 28 6.18 -10.10 2.72
N ALA A 29 6.94 -9.38 3.52
CA ALA A 29 7.96 -8.47 3.02
C ALA A 29 9.19 -9.23 2.50
N GLU A 30 9.90 -8.63 1.55
CA GLU A 30 11.19 -9.12 1.07
C GLU A 30 12.21 -9.19 2.21
N LYS A 31 12.24 -8.17 3.07
CA LYS A 31 13.03 -8.12 4.29
C LYS A 31 12.10 -8.23 5.49
N MET A 32 12.27 -9.28 6.30
CA MET A 32 11.48 -9.52 7.51
C MET A 32 12.06 -8.73 8.70
N ILE A 33 11.93 -7.41 8.66
CA ILE A 33 12.55 -6.45 9.62
C ILE A 33 11.54 -5.76 10.54
N SER A 34 10.36 -6.34 10.71
CA SER A 34 9.23 -5.74 11.44
C SER A 34 9.52 -5.54 12.93
N ASP A 35 10.27 -6.47 13.51
CA ASP A 35 10.65 -6.55 14.92
C ASP A 35 11.99 -5.87 15.24
N ASP A 36 12.66 -5.25 14.26
CA ASP A 36 13.90 -4.51 14.50
C ASP A 36 13.61 -3.26 15.37
N PRO A 37 14.17 -3.16 16.59
CA PRO A 37 13.93 -2.02 17.47
C PRO A 37 14.74 -0.78 17.08
N ASN A 38 15.72 -0.91 16.19
CA ASN A 38 16.57 0.21 15.76
C ASN A 38 15.98 0.97 14.56
N LEU A 39 14.90 0.46 13.97
CA LEU A 39 14.22 1.07 12.83
C LEU A 39 12.93 1.76 13.29
N SER A 40 12.67 2.94 12.74
CA SER A 40 11.35 3.57 12.80
C SER A 40 10.32 2.73 12.04
N ASP A 41 9.04 2.92 12.36
CA ASP A 41 7.94 2.22 11.68
C ASP A 41 7.99 2.40 10.15
N ARG A 42 8.38 3.59 9.68
CA ARG A 42 8.52 3.91 8.25
C ARG A 42 9.64 3.14 7.58
N GLU A 43 10.81 3.06 8.21
CA GLU A 43 11.97 2.35 7.68
C GLU A 43 11.70 0.85 7.49
N LYS A 44 10.76 0.29 8.25
CA LYS A 44 10.40 -1.13 8.16
C LYS A 44 9.68 -1.51 6.86
N TYR A 45 8.88 -0.60 6.31
CA TYR A 45 8.08 -0.89 5.10
C TYR A 45 8.53 -0.13 3.84
N LEU A 46 9.23 1.01 3.98
CA LEU A 46 9.67 1.80 2.82
C LEU A 46 10.73 1.05 2.01
N ASN A 47 10.54 1.03 0.69
CA ASN A 47 11.41 0.33 -0.25
C ASN A 47 11.63 -1.16 0.10
N ASN A 48 10.64 -1.78 0.74
CA ASN A 48 10.62 -3.18 1.12
C ASN A 48 9.43 -3.86 0.43
N PRO A 49 9.62 -4.53 -0.72
CA PRO A 49 8.52 -5.13 -1.47
C PRO A 49 7.74 -6.17 -0.66
N ASN A 50 6.42 -6.03 -0.64
CA ASN A 50 5.49 -6.98 -0.03
C ASN A 50 4.89 -7.90 -1.10
N TYR A 51 5.10 -9.20 -0.94
CA TYR A 51 4.48 -10.26 -1.73
C TYR A 51 3.12 -10.58 -1.12
N VAL A 52 2.06 -10.04 -1.75
CA VAL A 52 0.69 -10.11 -1.27
C VAL A 52 -0.13 -11.08 -2.12
N THR A 53 -0.90 -11.93 -1.45
CA THR A 53 -1.94 -12.75 -2.06
C THR A 53 -3.29 -12.36 -1.45
N GLU A 54 -4.21 -11.89 -2.29
CA GLU A 54 -5.51 -11.39 -1.82
C GLU A 54 -6.60 -11.45 -2.89
N TYR A 55 -7.85 -11.39 -2.46
CA TYR A 55 -8.99 -11.25 -3.35
C TYR A 55 -9.33 -9.78 -3.61
N ILE A 56 -9.35 -9.40 -4.89
CA ILE A 56 -9.99 -8.17 -5.36
C ILE A 56 -11.24 -8.58 -6.14
N GLY A 57 -12.42 -8.30 -5.57
CA GLY A 57 -13.67 -8.91 -6.02
C GLY A 57 -13.60 -10.43 -5.93
N SER A 58 -13.98 -11.12 -7.00
CA SER A 58 -13.94 -12.59 -7.05
C SER A 58 -12.59 -13.19 -7.49
N LYS A 59 -11.56 -12.37 -7.68
CA LYS A 59 -10.27 -12.81 -8.25
C LYS A 59 -9.18 -12.83 -7.20
N LEU A 60 -8.59 -14.00 -6.99
CA LEU A 60 -7.34 -14.14 -6.24
C LEU A 60 -6.19 -13.56 -7.08
N GLN A 61 -5.45 -12.64 -6.50
CA GLN A 61 -4.33 -11.94 -7.14
C GLN A 61 -3.05 -12.20 -6.35
N ASP A 62 -1.96 -12.45 -7.07
CA ASP A 62 -0.60 -12.44 -6.53
C ASP A 62 0.10 -11.16 -6.98
N ILE A 63 0.11 -10.16 -6.10
CA ILE A 63 0.67 -8.83 -6.38
C ILE A 63 1.92 -8.58 -5.54
N LEU A 64 2.76 -7.70 -6.06
CA LEU A 64 3.90 -7.12 -5.36
C LEU A 64 3.59 -5.66 -5.09
N ILE A 65 3.57 -5.26 -3.83
CA ILE A 65 3.41 -3.85 -3.43
C ILE A 65 4.76 -3.34 -2.97
N THR A 66 5.27 -2.27 -3.58
CA THR A 66 6.49 -1.61 -3.12
C THR A 66 6.17 -0.18 -2.72
N PHE A 67 6.34 0.11 -1.44
CA PHE A 67 6.14 1.46 -0.90
C PHE A 67 7.37 2.33 -1.16
N SER A 68 7.15 3.61 -1.41
CA SER A 68 8.19 4.58 -1.73
C SER A 68 7.96 5.87 -0.95
N GLU A 69 9.00 6.70 -0.88
CA GLU A 69 8.90 7.99 -0.22
C GLU A 69 7.81 8.86 -0.83
N PRO A 70 6.98 9.56 -0.02
CA PRO A 70 5.97 10.47 -0.53
C PRO A 70 6.54 11.57 -1.42
N ALA A 71 7.81 11.97 -1.22
CA ALA A 71 8.52 12.95 -2.05
C ALA A 71 8.68 12.51 -3.52
N THR A 72 8.51 11.22 -3.83
CA THR A 72 8.47 10.72 -5.21
C THR A 72 7.15 11.09 -5.92
N PHE A 73 6.10 11.41 -5.17
CA PHE A 73 4.76 11.69 -5.70
C PHE A 73 4.28 13.13 -5.43
N PHE A 74 4.80 13.77 -4.38
CA PHE A 74 4.33 15.04 -3.88
C PHE A 74 5.47 15.98 -3.51
N ASP A 75 5.18 17.28 -3.54
CA ASP A 75 5.93 18.27 -2.79
C ASP A 75 5.57 18.16 -1.29
N THR A 76 6.42 17.46 -0.54
CA THR A 76 6.19 17.20 0.89
C THR A 76 6.36 18.43 1.77
N SER A 77 6.93 19.53 1.26
CA SER A 77 7.02 20.80 2.02
C SER A 77 5.64 21.36 2.38
N GLN A 78 4.60 20.99 1.62
CA GLN A 78 3.22 21.43 1.84
C GLN A 78 2.46 20.56 2.85
N PHE A 79 3.02 19.41 3.28
CA PHE A 79 2.29 18.43 4.10
C PHE A 79 1.87 19.01 5.44
N LYS A 80 2.77 19.74 6.11
CA LYS A 80 2.48 20.39 7.39
C LYS A 80 1.30 21.36 7.26
N ASN A 81 1.30 22.21 6.23
CA ASN A 81 0.22 23.19 6.01
C ASN A 81 -1.12 22.52 5.63
N ALA A 82 -1.06 21.32 5.07
CA ALA A 82 -2.22 20.52 4.70
C ALA A 82 -2.66 19.52 5.79
N ASN A 83 -2.05 19.58 6.99
CA ASN A 83 -2.24 18.66 8.11
C ASN A 83 -2.07 17.18 7.75
N ILE A 84 -1.14 16.86 6.84
CA ILE A 84 -0.83 15.47 6.48
C ILE A 84 0.15 14.89 7.51
N GLY A 85 -0.34 13.94 8.32
CA GLY A 85 0.48 13.26 9.33
C GLY A 85 1.35 12.15 8.72
N THR A 86 0.81 11.39 7.77
CA THR A 86 1.59 10.41 6.99
C THR A 86 0.98 10.17 5.61
N ALA A 87 1.77 9.55 4.74
CA ALA A 87 1.37 9.15 3.40
C ALA A 87 1.96 7.78 3.07
N ILE A 88 1.09 6.86 2.64
CA ILE A 88 1.47 5.55 2.14
C ILE A 88 1.38 5.60 0.62
N CYS A 89 2.53 5.69 -0.04
CA CYS A 89 2.61 5.77 -1.49
C CYS A 89 3.35 4.55 -2.02
N GLY A 90 2.90 3.99 -3.14
CA GLY A 90 3.56 2.81 -3.68
C GLY A 90 3.15 2.47 -5.09
N SER A 91 3.82 1.44 -5.60
CA SER A 91 3.50 0.80 -6.87
C SER A 91 3.00 -0.62 -6.62
N ILE A 92 2.08 -1.05 -7.46
CA ILE A 92 1.55 -2.41 -7.48
C ILE A 92 1.99 -3.05 -8.79
N GLY A 93 2.56 -4.24 -8.69
CA GLY A 93 2.98 -5.04 -9.81
C GLY A 93 2.64 -6.51 -9.67
N LEU A 94 3.00 -7.28 -10.69
CA LEU A 94 2.88 -8.74 -10.65
C LEU A 94 4.06 -9.32 -9.86
N GLN A 95 3.82 -10.40 -9.10
CA GLN A 95 4.93 -11.10 -8.45
C GLN A 95 5.83 -11.82 -9.46
N LYS A 96 5.22 -12.54 -10.41
CA LYS A 96 5.93 -13.41 -11.37
C LYS A 96 6.63 -12.67 -12.51
N PHE A 97 6.25 -11.41 -12.77
CA PHE A 97 6.79 -10.62 -13.86
C PHE A 97 7.29 -9.27 -13.34
N PRO A 98 8.37 -8.71 -13.88
CA PRO A 98 8.91 -7.42 -13.47
C PRO A 98 8.04 -6.27 -14.01
N LEU A 99 6.73 -6.31 -13.77
CA LEU A 99 5.77 -5.38 -14.33
C LEU A 99 4.96 -4.76 -13.21
N ASN A 100 5.07 -3.44 -13.05
CA ASN A 100 4.15 -2.63 -12.29
C ASN A 100 3.01 -2.20 -13.19
N PHE A 101 1.77 -2.24 -12.69
CA PHE A 101 0.58 -1.88 -13.47
C PHE A 101 -0.28 -0.81 -12.80
N ALA A 102 0.01 -0.47 -11.55
CA ALA A 102 -0.72 0.56 -10.81
C ALA A 102 0.15 1.33 -9.81
N LYS A 103 -0.34 2.49 -9.42
CA LYS A 103 0.14 3.27 -8.26
C LYS A 103 -1.00 3.39 -7.25
N LEU A 104 -0.64 3.34 -5.96
CA LEU A 104 -1.54 3.58 -4.85
C LEU A 104 -1.03 4.74 -4.00
N ILE A 105 -1.96 5.54 -3.49
CA ILE A 105 -1.67 6.58 -2.52
C ILE A 105 -2.78 6.55 -1.46
N HIS A 106 -2.37 6.51 -0.20
CA HIS A 106 -3.19 6.86 0.95
C HIS A 106 -2.57 8.09 1.60
N LEU A 107 -3.27 9.23 1.56
CA LEU A 107 -2.89 10.42 2.32
C LEU A 107 -3.68 10.45 3.62
N ILE A 108 -3.00 10.45 4.76
CA ILE A 108 -3.62 10.46 6.08
C ILE A 108 -3.53 11.88 6.62
N ARG A 109 -4.68 12.55 6.67
CA ARG A 109 -4.82 13.92 7.16
C ARG A 109 -5.36 13.89 8.58
N GLU A 110 -4.71 14.64 9.48
CA GLU A 110 -5.16 14.81 10.86
C GLU A 110 -6.43 15.66 10.92
N THR A 111 -7.34 15.26 11.80
CA THR A 111 -8.62 15.92 12.10
C THR A 111 -8.76 16.08 13.62
N GLU A 112 -9.72 16.87 14.07
CA GLU A 112 -9.94 17.10 15.52
C GLU A 112 -10.17 15.79 16.30
N ASP A 113 -10.88 14.82 15.69
CA ASP A 113 -11.23 13.55 16.31
C ASP A 113 -10.33 12.36 15.90
N GLY A 114 -9.18 12.61 15.25
CA GLY A 114 -8.28 11.55 14.77
C GLY A 114 -7.68 11.83 13.40
N CYS A 115 -8.01 11.00 12.40
CA CYS A 115 -7.55 11.21 11.03
C CYS A 115 -8.55 10.72 9.98
N GLU A 116 -8.44 11.26 8.79
CA GLU A 116 -9.10 10.75 7.59
C GLU A 116 -8.06 10.21 6.60
N MET A 117 -8.42 9.11 5.91
CA MET A 117 -7.59 8.56 4.84
C MET A 117 -8.19 8.88 3.47
N ARG A 118 -7.41 9.55 2.63
CA ARG A 118 -7.78 9.90 1.25
C ARG A 118 -7.02 9.00 0.28
N SER A 119 -7.69 7.96 -0.20
CA SER A 119 -7.12 6.95 -1.08
C SER A 119 -7.24 7.33 -2.56
N ARG A 120 -6.21 7.03 -3.36
CA ARG A 120 -6.22 7.15 -4.82
C ARG A 120 -5.49 5.95 -5.43
N PHE A 121 -6.09 5.39 -6.47
CA PHE A 121 -5.51 4.31 -7.25
C PHE A 121 -5.48 4.73 -8.71
N TRP A 122 -4.29 4.71 -9.30
CA TRP A 122 -4.12 4.89 -10.74
C TRP A 122 -3.75 3.55 -11.33
N LEU A 123 -4.75 2.94 -11.97
CA LEU A 123 -4.59 1.69 -12.69
C LEU A 123 -4.28 2.00 -14.16
N GLY A 124 -3.32 1.29 -14.74
CA GLY A 124 -3.01 1.39 -16.17
C GLY A 124 -1.96 2.45 -16.47
N LYS A 125 -0.71 2.00 -16.48
CA LYS A 125 0.45 2.55 -17.20
C LYS A 125 1.58 1.57 -16.89
N PRO A 126 1.66 0.44 -17.61
CA PRO A 126 2.60 -0.60 -17.23
C PRO A 126 4.05 -0.09 -17.29
N GLU A 127 4.79 -0.35 -16.22
CA GLU A 127 6.19 0.04 -16.06
C GLU A 127 7.01 -1.21 -15.74
N ILE A 128 8.04 -1.47 -16.53
CA ILE A 128 9.00 -2.55 -16.28
C ILE A 128 9.88 -2.14 -15.09
N ARG A 129 9.86 -2.95 -14.04
CA ARG A 129 10.67 -2.75 -12.83
C ARG A 129 12.16 -2.79 -13.18
N GLY A 130 12.94 -1.88 -12.58
CA GLY A 130 14.38 -1.78 -12.78
C GLY A 130 14.80 -0.96 -14.01
N LEU A 131 13.86 -0.48 -14.82
CA LEU A 131 14.13 0.45 -15.92
C LEU A 131 13.69 1.87 -15.54
N ASP A 132 14.34 2.87 -16.14
CA ASP A 132 13.92 4.27 -16.01
C ASP A 132 12.45 4.43 -16.44
N ALA A 133 11.62 4.99 -15.55
CA ALA A 133 10.20 5.25 -15.81
C ALA A 133 9.98 6.18 -17.01
N ASN A 134 10.95 7.06 -17.29
CA ASN A 134 10.91 7.98 -18.44
C ASN A 134 11.67 7.45 -19.67
N GLY A 135 12.29 6.28 -19.57
CA GLY A 135 13.03 5.65 -20.65
C GLY A 135 12.12 5.15 -21.78
N ALA A 136 12.65 5.07 -23.00
CA ALA A 136 11.88 4.71 -24.21
C ALA A 136 11.11 3.38 -24.07
N VAL A 137 11.70 2.38 -23.38
CA VAL A 137 11.05 1.08 -23.15
C VAL A 137 9.77 1.23 -22.32
N ASN A 138 9.83 1.97 -21.21
CA ASN A 138 8.67 2.21 -20.36
C ASN A 138 7.65 3.16 -21.00
N GLN A 139 8.09 4.07 -21.87
CA GLN A 139 7.16 4.87 -22.67
C GLN A 139 6.35 4.02 -23.67
N ILE A 140 7.00 3.03 -24.31
CA ILE A 140 6.33 2.10 -25.23
C ILE A 140 5.38 1.17 -24.46
N ALA A 141 5.84 0.58 -23.36
CA ALA A 141 4.98 -0.25 -22.51
C ALA A 141 3.78 0.54 -21.97
N GLY A 142 4.03 1.75 -21.47
CA GLY A 142 3.01 2.68 -20.98
C GLY A 142 2.12 3.31 -22.05
N ALA A 143 2.32 3.01 -23.34
CA ALA A 143 1.51 3.56 -24.41
C ALA A 143 0.03 3.19 -24.24
N LYS A 144 -0.87 4.13 -24.57
CA LYS A 144 -2.32 4.05 -24.32
C LYS A 144 -2.96 2.73 -24.80
N PHE A 145 -2.45 2.15 -25.89
CA PHE A 145 -2.95 0.88 -26.41
C PHE A 145 -2.73 -0.30 -25.46
N PHE A 146 -1.53 -0.43 -24.88
CA PHE A 146 -1.20 -1.50 -23.93
C PHE A 146 -1.89 -1.27 -22.58
N ALA A 147 -1.93 -0.01 -22.11
CA ALA A 147 -2.59 0.34 -20.86
C ALA A 147 -4.11 0.06 -20.89
N LYS A 148 -4.80 0.37 -22.00
CA LYS A 148 -6.25 0.17 -22.16
C LYS A 148 -6.66 -1.31 -22.10
N ASN A 149 -5.77 -2.22 -22.48
CA ASN A 149 -6.04 -3.66 -22.48
C ASN A 149 -5.61 -4.35 -21.17
N SER A 150 -4.87 -3.66 -20.30
CA SER A 150 -4.30 -4.24 -19.09
C SER A 150 -5.19 -4.12 -17.86
N VAL A 151 -6.15 -3.18 -17.85
CA VAL A 151 -7.01 -2.89 -16.70
C VAL A 151 -8.46 -2.69 -17.14
N SER A 152 -9.39 -3.38 -16.49
CA SER A 152 -10.83 -3.20 -16.72
C SER A 152 -11.46 -2.19 -15.76
N ILE A 153 -12.57 -1.57 -16.18
CA ILE A 153 -13.40 -0.72 -15.30
C ILE A 153 -13.85 -1.50 -14.06
N GLU A 154 -14.16 -2.79 -14.24
CA GLU A 154 -14.60 -3.66 -13.15
C GLU A 154 -13.52 -3.82 -12.07
N MET A 155 -12.25 -3.96 -12.46
CA MET A 155 -11.14 -3.98 -11.50
C MET A 155 -11.09 -2.68 -10.68
N GLY A 156 -11.36 -1.53 -11.29
CA GLY A 156 -11.42 -0.25 -10.58
C GLY A 156 -12.55 -0.19 -9.54
N LYS A 157 -13.74 -0.72 -9.87
CA LYS A 157 -14.86 -0.79 -8.91
C LYS A 157 -14.57 -1.75 -7.75
N GLU A 158 -14.05 -2.93 -8.06
CA GLU A 158 -13.73 -3.94 -7.06
C GLU A 158 -12.63 -3.43 -6.11
N LEU A 159 -11.64 -2.72 -6.63
CA LEU A 159 -10.60 -2.09 -5.81
C LEU A 159 -11.16 -0.96 -4.94
N TYR A 160 -12.11 -0.17 -5.45
CA TYR A 160 -12.79 0.85 -4.66
C TYR A 160 -13.54 0.23 -3.47
N VAL A 161 -14.32 -0.82 -3.71
CA VAL A 161 -15.06 -1.54 -2.66
C VAL A 161 -14.10 -2.16 -1.66
N HIS A 162 -13.07 -2.85 -2.15
CA HIS A 162 -12.04 -3.49 -1.32
C HIS A 162 -11.36 -2.47 -0.40
N CYS A 163 -10.88 -1.35 -0.94
CA CYS A 163 -10.23 -0.30 -0.16
C CYS A 163 -11.18 0.32 0.88
N ALA A 164 -12.44 0.56 0.49
CA ALA A 164 -13.42 1.09 1.44
C ALA A 164 -13.64 0.10 2.60
N MET A 165 -13.77 -1.20 2.33
CA MET A 165 -14.00 -2.21 3.35
C MET A 165 -12.81 -2.39 4.29
N GLU A 166 -11.60 -2.56 3.74
CA GLU A 166 -10.41 -2.81 4.56
C GLU A 166 -10.06 -1.60 5.44
N MET A 167 -10.17 -0.38 4.92
CA MET A 167 -9.75 0.83 5.65
C MET A 167 -10.76 1.19 6.76
N ASN A 168 -12.06 1.00 6.49
CA ASN A 168 -13.08 1.16 7.54
C ASN A 168 -13.01 0.06 8.60
N HIS A 169 -12.61 -1.16 8.23
CA HIS A 169 -12.40 -2.21 9.22
C HIS A 169 -11.14 -1.94 10.06
N LEU A 170 -10.03 -1.54 9.44
CA LEU A 170 -8.82 -1.18 10.16
C LEU A 170 -9.06 -0.07 11.19
N SER A 171 -9.82 0.96 10.83
CA SER A 171 -10.10 2.07 11.75
C SER A 171 -10.88 1.64 13.00
N SER A 172 -11.63 0.54 12.95
CA SER A 172 -12.43 0.08 14.09
C SER A 172 -11.62 -0.61 15.18
N PHE A 173 -10.38 -1.03 14.91
CA PHE A 173 -9.55 -1.75 15.90
C PHE A 173 -8.12 -1.25 16.00
N LEU A 174 -7.62 -0.47 15.04
CA LEU A 174 -6.22 -0.05 15.02
C LEU A 174 -5.75 0.68 16.30
N PRO A 175 -6.51 1.63 16.89
CA PRO A 175 -6.07 2.30 18.11
C PRO A 175 -5.92 1.35 19.30
N GLU A 176 -6.89 0.46 19.53
CA GLU A 176 -6.87 -0.52 20.61
C GLU A 176 -5.71 -1.51 20.42
N LEU A 177 -5.59 -2.08 19.22
CA LEU A 177 -4.49 -3.00 18.90
C LEU A 177 -3.11 -2.34 19.01
N TYR A 178 -2.98 -1.07 18.61
CA TYR A 178 -1.74 -0.32 18.78
C TYR A 178 -1.40 -0.20 20.27
N ASN A 179 -2.36 0.18 21.10
CA ASN A 179 -2.16 0.30 22.54
C ASN A 179 -1.78 -1.04 23.19
N ASP A 180 -2.40 -2.16 22.83
CA ASP A 180 -2.02 -3.49 23.35
C ASP A 180 -0.53 -3.83 23.13
N TYR A 181 0.06 -3.37 22.02
CA TYR A 181 1.47 -3.58 21.70
C TYR A 181 2.42 -2.55 22.34
N HIS A 182 1.90 -1.45 22.89
CA HIS A 182 2.71 -0.34 23.43
C HIS A 182 2.53 -0.11 24.94
N ASP A 183 1.37 -0.45 25.50
CA ASP A 183 1.05 -0.31 26.92
C ASP A 183 1.63 -1.47 27.76
N ASN A 184 1.89 -2.63 27.14
CA ASN A 184 2.50 -3.80 27.80
C ASN A 184 4.03 -3.71 27.95
N LYS A 185 4.62 -2.50 27.88
CA LYS A 185 6.01 -2.25 28.29
C LYS A 185 6.06 -1.99 29.81
N GLN A 186 5.85 -3.03 30.62
CA GLN A 186 6.29 -3.09 32.01
C GLN A 186 7.54 -3.97 32.14
#